data_AF-A0A0S8GZM6-F1
#
_entry.id   AF-A0A0S8GZM6-F1
#
_cell.length_a   1.000
_cell.length_b   1.000
_cell.length_c   1.000
_cell.angle_alpha   90.00
_cell.angle_beta   90.00
_cell.angle_gamma   90.00
#
_symmetry.space_group_name_H-M   'P 1'
#
loop_
_entity.id
_entity.type
_entity.pdbx_description
1 polymer ?
#
loop_
_entity_poly.entity_id
_entity_poly.type
_entity_poly.pdbx_seq_one_letter_code
_entity_poly.pdbx_strand_id
1 'polypeptide(L)'
;RFVVADIPGLIEGSHQGQGLGHDFLRHIERTRLIVHLVDIAAPDGSDPLKNYHTIRHELSQYSEVLAAKPEIIVAAKMDLDPDAKKLHAFSQGLGFEVRAISAVTGNQIPQLCEHLWQEVQKVRAEEKEGNF
;
A
#
# COMPACT_ATOMS: atom_id res chain seq x y z
N ARG A 1 -19.88 1.34 0.00
CA ARG A 1 -19.00 1.65 1.15
C ARG A 1 -17.98 0.53 1.33
N PHE A 2 -16.71 0.90 1.41
CA PHE A 2 -15.63 0.03 1.89
C PHE A 2 -15.08 0.59 3.20
N VAL A 3 -14.26 -0.20 3.89
CA VAL A 3 -13.58 0.20 5.13
C VAL A 3 -12.09 0.10 4.86
N VAL A 4 -11.35 1.13 5.26
CA VAL A 4 -9.89 1.13 5.26
C VAL A 4 -9.45 0.96 6.70
N ALA A 5 -8.48 0.08 6.91
CA ALA A 5 -7.81 -0.09 8.19
C ALA A 5 -6.32 0.12 7.96
N ASP A 6 -5.67 0.80 8.90
CA ASP A 6 -4.23 0.98 8.87
C ASP A 6 -3.54 -0.26 9.44
N ILE A 7 -2.37 -0.60 8.92
CA ILE A 7 -1.53 -1.72 9.39
C ILE A 7 -0.40 -1.11 10.21
N PRO A 8 -0.53 -1.04 11.55
CA PRO A 8 0.52 -0.49 12.39
C PRO A 8 1.76 -1.39 12.39
N GLY A 9 2.93 -0.81 12.17
CA GLY A 9 4.22 -1.37 12.59
C GLY A 9 4.66 -2.67 11.92
N LEU A 10 4.82 -2.68 10.58
CA LEU A 10 5.57 -3.74 9.89
C LEU A 10 7.11 -3.65 10.12
N ILE A 11 7.59 -2.48 10.55
CA ILE A 11 9.01 -2.12 10.66
C ILE A 11 9.67 -2.75 11.91
N GLU A 12 10.96 -3.11 11.77
CA GLU A 12 11.87 -3.68 12.77
C GLU A 12 11.57 -3.27 14.24
N GLY A 13 11.14 -4.25 15.03
CA GLY A 13 10.92 -4.12 16.48
C GLY A 13 9.59 -4.68 16.99
N SER A 14 8.58 -4.84 16.13
CA SER A 14 7.30 -5.46 16.52
C SER A 14 7.37 -6.99 16.70
N HIS A 15 8.45 -7.62 16.24
CA HIS A 15 8.67 -9.07 16.37
C HIS A 15 9.21 -9.53 17.75
N GLN A 16 9.76 -8.63 18.59
CA GLN A 16 10.43 -9.05 19.84
C GLN A 16 9.59 -8.92 21.12
N GLY A 17 8.32 -8.53 21.03
CA GLY A 17 7.40 -8.71 22.16
C GLY A 17 6.45 -7.55 22.33
N GLN A 18 5.17 -7.90 22.24
CA GLN A 18 3.96 -7.08 22.41
C GLN A 18 3.44 -6.43 21.12
N GLY A 19 2.32 -6.99 20.64
CA GLY A 19 1.20 -6.12 20.31
C GLY A 19 0.76 -6.08 18.87
N LEU A 20 0.33 -7.21 18.32
CA LEU A 20 -0.84 -7.22 17.42
C LEU A 20 -1.85 -8.30 17.82
N GLY A 21 -1.43 -9.42 18.40
CA GLY A 21 -2.35 -10.46 18.87
C GLY A 21 -3.01 -11.23 17.73
N HIS A 22 -3.42 -12.47 18.01
CA HIS A 22 -3.99 -13.38 17.00
C HIS A 22 -5.31 -12.83 16.39
N ASP A 23 -6.07 -12.07 17.17
CA ASP A 23 -7.33 -11.49 16.69
C ASP A 23 -7.10 -10.40 15.65
N PHE A 24 -6.13 -9.50 15.84
CA PHE A 24 -5.84 -8.45 14.86
C PHE A 24 -5.37 -9.02 13.52
N LEU A 25 -4.55 -10.07 13.56
CA LEU A 25 -4.12 -10.83 12.39
C LEU A 25 -5.31 -11.33 11.57
N ARG A 26 -6.25 -12.00 12.25
CA ARG A 26 -7.47 -12.50 11.62
C ARG A 26 -8.32 -11.39 11.01
N HIS A 27 -8.26 -10.16 11.53
CA HIS A 27 -8.96 -9.01 10.95
C HIS A 27 -8.27 -8.48 9.69
N ILE A 28 -6.94 -8.37 9.68
CA ILE A 28 -6.20 -7.94 8.48
C ILE A 28 -6.26 -9.00 7.38
N GLU A 29 -6.27 -10.28 7.71
CA GLU A 29 -6.45 -11.35 6.73
C GLU A 29 -7.77 -11.25 5.96
N ARG A 30 -8.79 -10.58 6.52
CA ARG A 30 -10.07 -10.34 5.85
C ARG A 30 -10.07 -9.13 4.90
N THR A 31 -8.98 -8.35 4.83
CA THR A 31 -8.85 -7.31 3.81
C THR A 31 -8.75 -7.96 2.43
N ARG A 32 -9.31 -7.32 1.40
CA ARG A 32 -9.31 -7.87 0.04
C ARG A 32 -8.16 -7.39 -0.83
N LEU A 33 -7.60 -6.24 -0.48
CA LEU A 33 -6.52 -5.60 -1.19
C LEU A 33 -5.67 -4.81 -0.20
N ILE A 34 -4.44 -4.50 -0.62
CA ILE A 34 -3.49 -3.68 0.12
C ILE A 34 -3.28 -2.39 -0.66
N VAL A 35 -3.23 -1.27 0.05
CA VAL A 35 -2.79 0.01 -0.49
C VAL A 35 -1.42 0.30 0.10
N HIS A 36 -0.39 0.29 -0.73
CA HIS A 36 0.97 0.54 -0.30
C HIS A 36 1.35 1.98 -0.59
N LEU A 37 1.33 2.79 0.48
CA LEU A 37 1.68 4.20 0.42
C LEU A 37 3.20 4.37 0.56
N VAL A 38 3.85 4.89 -0.48
CA VAL A 38 5.30 5.11 -0.52
C VAL A 38 5.60 6.60 -0.58
N ASP A 39 6.41 7.09 0.35
CA ASP A 39 6.86 8.48 0.36
C ASP A 39 7.97 8.69 -0.69
N ILE A 40 7.65 9.40 -1.78
CA ILE A 40 8.63 9.70 -2.84
C ILE A 40 9.49 10.93 -2.54
N ALA A 41 9.22 11.64 -1.43
CA ALA A 41 9.95 12.84 -1.03
C ALA A 41 10.33 12.76 0.47
N ALA A 42 10.85 11.60 0.87
CA ALA A 42 11.26 11.35 2.25
C ALA A 42 12.33 12.37 2.70
N PRO A 43 12.14 13.04 3.86
CA PRO A 43 13.02 14.12 4.30
C PRO A 43 14.41 13.63 4.72
N ASP A 44 14.54 12.34 5.05
CA ASP A 44 15.81 11.68 5.36
C ASP A 44 16.60 11.27 4.12
N GLY A 45 16.05 11.50 2.92
CA GLY A 45 16.67 11.14 1.65
C GLY A 45 16.65 9.64 1.35
N SER A 46 15.82 8.86 2.04
CA SER A 46 15.66 7.43 1.75
C SER A 46 15.13 7.19 0.32
N ASP A 47 15.62 6.11 -0.30
CA ASP A 47 15.22 5.71 -1.65
C ASP A 47 13.81 5.08 -1.63
N PRO A 48 12.82 5.66 -2.34
CA PRO A 48 11.45 5.13 -2.38
C PRO A 48 11.36 3.69 -2.89
N LEU A 49 12.22 3.28 -3.84
CA LEU A 49 12.25 1.90 -4.34
C LEU A 49 12.71 0.93 -3.26
N LYS A 50 13.78 1.30 -2.55
CA LYS A 50 14.28 0.52 -1.43
C LYS A 50 13.22 0.41 -0.32
N ASN A 51 12.57 1.52 0.01
CA ASN A 51 11.51 1.56 1.03
C ASN A 51 10.35 0.62 0.66
N TYR A 52 9.87 0.67 -0.59
CA TYR A 52 8.85 -0.25 -1.09
C TYR A 52 9.29 -1.72 -0.92
N HIS A 53 10.50 -2.07 -1.36
CA HIS A 53 10.99 -3.45 -1.28
C HIS A 53 11.19 -3.93 0.15
N THR A 54 11.65 -3.06 1.06
CA THR A 54 11.76 -3.36 2.49
C THR A 54 10.40 -3.74 3.07
N ILE A 55 9.38 -2.91 2.89
CA ILE A 55 8.03 -3.19 3.40
C ILE A 55 7.43 -4.45 2.77
N ARG A 56 7.66 -4.69 1.47
CA ARG A 56 7.21 -5.93 0.80
C ARG A 56 7.90 -7.17 1.38
N HIS A 57 9.19 -7.08 1.66
CA HIS A 57 9.93 -8.16 2.29
C HIS A 57 9.37 -8.46 3.69
N GLU A 58 9.20 -7.43 4.53
CA GLU A 58 8.61 -7.56 5.87
C GLU A 58 7.20 -8.18 5.81
N LEU A 59 6.36 -7.70 4.90
CA LEU A 59 5.00 -8.23 4.72
C LEU A 59 5.02 -9.71 4.31
N SER A 60 5.98 -10.13 3.48
CA SER A 60 6.17 -11.54 3.10
C SER A 60 6.66 -12.41 4.26
N GLN A 61 7.54 -11.88 5.12
CA GLN A 61 7.99 -12.58 6.33
C GLN A 61 6.86 -12.70 7.36
N TYR A 62 5.96 -11.71 7.38
CA TYR A 62 4.84 -11.67 8.30
C TYR A 62 3.71 -12.63 7.91
N SER A 63 3.28 -12.63 6.64
CA SER A 63 2.22 -13.51 6.15
C SER A 63 2.24 -13.60 4.63
N GLU A 64 2.49 -14.80 4.10
CA GLU A 64 2.40 -15.08 2.67
C GLU A 64 1.00 -14.79 2.10
N VAL A 65 -0.05 -15.06 2.88
CA VAL A 65 -1.44 -14.79 2.50
C VAL A 65 -1.68 -13.29 2.33
N LEU A 66 -1.15 -12.45 3.23
CA LEU A 66 -1.24 -10.99 3.08
C LEU A 66 -0.39 -10.49 1.92
N ALA A 67 0.84 -11.02 1.78
CA ALA A 67 1.76 -10.61 0.74
C ALA A 67 1.25 -10.94 -0.68
N ALA A 68 0.42 -11.98 -0.83
CA ALA A 68 -0.19 -12.39 -2.09
C ALA A 68 -1.44 -11.58 -2.48
N LYS A 69 -1.95 -10.70 -1.61
CA LYS A 69 -3.15 -9.90 -1.93
C LYS A 69 -2.88 -8.92 -3.08
N PRO A 70 -3.91 -8.59 -3.88
CA PRO A 70 -3.85 -7.48 -4.83
C PRO A 70 -3.33 -6.21 -4.14
N GLU A 71 -2.33 -5.58 -4.74
CA GLU A 71 -1.65 -4.40 -4.22
C GLU A 71 -1.87 -3.20 -5.15
N ILE A 72 -2.23 -2.06 -4.56
CA ILE A 72 -2.31 -0.77 -5.24
C ILE A 72 -1.19 0.11 -4.69
N ILE A 73 -0.25 0.47 -5.54
CA ILE A 73 0.94 1.23 -5.16
C ILE A 73 0.64 2.73 -5.32
N VAL A 74 0.88 3.48 -4.25
CA VAL A 74 0.55 4.91 -4.19
C VAL A 74 1.77 5.71 -3.76
N ALA A 75 2.28 6.56 -4.64
CA ALA A 75 3.28 7.57 -4.32
C ALA A 75 2.63 8.75 -3.58
N ALA A 76 3.09 9.01 -2.36
CA ALA A 76 2.64 10.10 -1.51
C ALA A 76 3.51 11.36 -1.69
N LYS A 77 2.99 12.51 -1.25
CA LYS A 77 3.69 13.81 -1.25
C LYS A 77 4.08 14.32 -2.64
N MET A 78 3.23 14.09 -3.65
CA MET A 78 3.51 14.60 -5.01
C MET A 78 3.61 16.14 -5.08
N ASP A 79 3.09 16.86 -4.08
CA ASP A 79 3.27 18.31 -3.94
C ASP A 79 4.74 18.73 -3.80
N LEU A 80 5.62 17.81 -3.40
CA LEU A 80 7.08 17.99 -3.31
C LEU A 80 7.84 17.47 -4.54
N ASP A 81 7.13 17.16 -5.62
CA ASP A 81 7.65 16.68 -6.90
C ASP A 81 6.93 17.36 -8.09
N PRO A 82 7.02 18.71 -8.22
CA PRO A 82 6.25 19.48 -9.19
C PRO A 82 6.57 19.17 -10.66
N ASP A 83 7.76 18.62 -10.94
CA ASP A 83 8.17 18.18 -12.28
C ASP A 83 8.01 16.66 -12.50
N ALA A 84 7.39 15.95 -11.56
CA ALA A 84 7.12 14.52 -11.57
C ALA A 84 8.36 13.63 -11.78
N LYS A 85 9.57 14.15 -11.55
CA LYS A 85 10.81 13.39 -11.77
C LYS A 85 10.95 12.22 -10.82
N LYS A 86 10.63 12.42 -9.54
CA LYS A 86 10.73 11.35 -8.53
C LYS A 86 9.67 10.29 -8.77
N LEU A 87 8.44 10.70 -9.10
CA LEU A 87 7.38 9.78 -9.49
C LEU A 87 7.78 8.94 -10.71
N HIS A 88 8.33 9.56 -11.75
CA HIS A 88 8.77 8.85 -12.95
C HIS A 88 9.89 7.85 -12.63
N ALA A 89 10.93 8.27 -11.90
CA ALA A 89 12.03 7.39 -11.50
C ALA A 89 11.53 6.20 -10.66
N PHE A 90 10.64 6.46 -9.69
CA PHE A 90 10.04 5.43 -8.86
C PHE A 90 9.19 4.44 -9.69
N SER A 91 8.29 4.94 -10.54
CA SER A 91 7.45 4.08 -11.38
C SER A 91 8.27 3.25 -12.38
N GLN A 92 9.31 3.84 -12.99
CA GLN A 92 10.20 3.13 -13.91
C GLN A 92 11.02 2.05 -13.20
N GLY A 93 11.61 2.36 -12.05
CA GLY A 93 12.41 1.40 -11.29
C GLY A 93 11.56 0.26 -10.73
N LEU A 94 10.28 0.50 -10.46
CA LEU A 94 9.36 -0.48 -9.92
C LEU A 94 8.76 -1.39 -11.01
N GLY A 95 8.54 -0.87 -12.22
CA GLY A 95 7.96 -1.63 -13.33
C GLY A 95 6.46 -1.92 -13.20
N PHE A 96 5.79 -1.30 -12.21
CA PHE A 96 4.35 -1.43 -11.96
C PHE A 96 3.63 -0.08 -12.12
N GLU A 97 2.31 -0.12 -12.30
CA GLU A 97 1.47 1.08 -12.29
C GLU A 97 1.49 1.71 -10.89
N VAL A 98 1.84 3.00 -10.83
CA VAL A 98 1.89 3.77 -9.58
C VAL A 98 0.90 4.93 -9.66
N ARG A 99 -0.02 5.01 -8.70
CA ARG A 99 -0.88 6.17 -8.50
C ARG A 99 -0.12 7.21 -7.69
N ALA A 100 -0.39 8.50 -7.88
CA ALA A 100 0.24 9.56 -7.10
C ALA A 100 -0.81 10.43 -6.42
N ILE A 101 -0.56 10.81 -5.17
CA ILE A 101 -1.44 11.69 -4.39
C ILE A 101 -0.65 12.74 -3.61
N SER A 102 -1.37 13.78 -3.19
CA SER A 102 -0.93 14.68 -2.13
C SER A 102 -2.01 14.76 -1.06
N ALA A 103 -1.71 14.23 0.12
CA ALA A 103 -2.62 14.30 1.26
C ALA A 103 -2.78 15.74 1.79
N VAL A 104 -1.74 16.57 1.68
CA VAL A 104 -1.75 17.97 2.16
C VAL A 104 -2.65 18.84 1.29
N THR A 105 -2.57 18.68 -0.03
CA THR A 105 -3.39 19.48 -0.97
C THR A 105 -4.73 18.84 -1.30
N GLY A 106 -4.90 17.55 -0.99
CA GLY A 106 -6.04 16.75 -1.41
C GLY A 106 -5.98 16.29 -2.87
N ASN A 107 -4.89 16.60 -3.59
CA ASN A 107 -4.75 16.24 -5.00
C ASN A 107 -4.82 14.71 -5.19
N GLN A 108 -5.60 14.29 -6.18
CA GLN A 108 -5.85 12.89 -6.57
C GLN A 108 -6.51 11.99 -5.50
N ILE A 109 -6.84 12.51 -4.30
CA ILE A 109 -7.50 11.71 -3.25
C ILE A 109 -8.90 11.21 -3.70
N PRO A 110 -9.79 12.02 -4.29
CA PRO A 110 -11.08 11.54 -4.77
C PRO A 110 -10.95 10.44 -5.83
N GLN A 111 -10.00 10.60 -6.76
CA GLN A 111 -9.72 9.65 -7.83
C GLN A 111 -9.17 8.33 -7.27
N LEU A 112 -8.29 8.40 -6.26
CA LEU A 112 -7.81 7.22 -5.55
C LEU A 112 -8.99 6.50 -4.88
N CYS A 113 -9.85 7.20 -4.14
CA CYS A 113 -11.00 6.61 -3.48
C CYS A 113 -11.96 5.90 -4.45
N GLU A 114 -12.23 6.51 -5.61
CA GLU A 114 -13.07 5.90 -6.65
C GLU A 114 -12.40 4.64 -7.24
N HIS A 115 -11.10 4.70 -7.52
CA HIS A 115 -10.35 3.54 -8.00
C HIS A 115 -10.33 2.40 -6.98
N LEU A 116 -10.05 2.70 -5.71
CA LEU A 116 -10.11 1.71 -4.62
C LEU A 116 -11.50 1.07 -4.52
N TRP A 117 -12.56 1.86 -4.70
CA TRP A 117 -13.91 1.33 -4.70
C TRP A 117 -14.14 0.32 -5.83
N GLN A 118 -13.69 0.64 -7.05
CA GLN A 118 -13.79 -0.23 -8.22
C GLN A 118 -13.01 -1.54 -8.02
N GLU A 119 -11.76 -1.46 -7.54
CA GLU A 119 -10.93 -2.64 -7.27
C GLU A 119 -11.54 -3.52 -6.17
N VAL A 120 -12.09 -2.94 -5.10
CA VAL A 120 -12.83 -3.70 -4.08
C VAL A 120 -14.04 -4.42 -4.68
N GLN A 121 -14.78 -3.79 -5.60
CA GLN A 121 -15.92 -4.45 -6.26
C GLN A 121 -15.46 -5.59 -7.17
N LYS A 122 -14.39 -5.39 -7.91
CA LYS A 122 -13.82 -6.41 -8.80
C LYS A 122 -13.40 -7.65 -8.03
N VAL A 123 -12.59 -7.50 -6.98
CA VAL A 123 -12.16 -8.63 -6.14
C VAL A 123 -13.36 -9.34 -5.50
N ARG A 124 -14.39 -8.60 -5.08
CA ARG A 124 -15.64 -9.19 -4.55
C ARG A 124 -16.44 -10.00 -5.57
N ALA A 125 -16.40 -9.61 -6.84
CA ALA A 125 -17.06 -10.34 -7.91
C ALA A 125 -16.31 -11.65 -8.20
N GLU A 126 -14.99 -11.58 -8.31
CA GLU A 126 -14.11 -12.74 -8.51
C GLU A 126 -14.24 -13.77 -7.36
N GLU A 127 -14.31 -13.32 -6.11
CA GLU A 127 -14.59 -14.17 -4.94
C GLU A 127 -15.93 -14.93 -5.04
N LYS A 128 -16.97 -14.31 -5.61
CA LYS A 128 -18.31 -14.92 -5.73
C LYS A 128 -18.40 -15.94 -6.87
N GLU A 129 -17.59 -15.78 -7.89
CA GLU A 129 -17.56 -16.65 -9.06
C GLU A 129 -16.75 -17.93 -8.82
N GLY A 130 -16.16 -18.11 -7.62
CA GLY A 130 -15.54 -19.36 -7.20
C GLY A 130 -14.14 -19.61 -7.77
N ASN A 131 -13.46 -18.57 -8.23
CA ASN A 131 -12.06 -18.64 -8.67
C ASN A 131 -11.10 -18.47 -7.48
N PHE A 132 -11.09 -19.42 -6.54
CA PHE A 132 -10.02 -19.61 -5.55
C PHE A 132 -9.85 -21.09 -5.22
#